data_AF-A0AA43XLQ8-F1
#
_entry.id   AF-A0AA43XLQ8-F1
#
_cell.length_a   1.000
_cell.length_b   1.000
_cell.length_c   1.000
_cell.angle_alpha   90.00
_cell.angle_beta   90.00
_cell.angle_gamma   90.00
#
_symmetry.space_group_name_H-M   'P 1'
#
loop_
_entity.id
_entity.type
_entity.pdbx_description
1 polymer ?
#
loop_
_entity_poly.entity_id
_entity_poly.type
_entity_poly.pdbx_seq_one_letter_code
_entity_poly.pdbx_strand_id
1 'polypeptide(L)'
;MKENEKEVKQYLEKHCDLSIVQACSLNLNILTLIEKDNRANDGYKINENTEGECEKLRRANLIKDNYLITPLINYSYGIDKIKNLVTLNLRCSKDHINNSQSHICKNSKKCELKLDLNRFKYAPRFIHYHEVQHYNFFIEAYRYESGYFGSYVKNAKDFYSDAGINGLNLSKKSEPSFDEDLDIPKYLNMRVNEITIPAIAERESLRIGVTSIKVDNKNISQSYLKTPNLSRDRFNKLIKLINYIELTKSDVVVFPEVSVPFAWIGILTIFARKQQKTIIFGLEHMINRNNVAMNFLATVVPYKIGGYNYSYLKIRLKNHYSPDEVRQLKGYRYKIPYNVEMSYDLFKWKGVRFSCFNCFELADIQHRSYFRSKVDFLTASEYNRDIPYFSNIVESVARDVHCYFIQSNSSDFGDSRITRPSRTYEKDIVKLKGGINDQVVVGEINIKQLREFQYKEYELQKDDQSFKPTPPNFDKKEIEKVLSES
;
A
#
# COMPACT_ATOMS: atom_id res chain seq x y z
N MET A 1 -21.60 11.02 53.78
CA MET A 1 -20.25 11.42 53.31
C MET A 1 -19.30 10.22 53.15
N LYS A 2 -19.04 9.42 54.19
CA LYS A 2 -18.14 8.26 54.10
C LYS A 2 -18.64 7.11 53.19
N GLU A 3 -19.95 6.89 53.08
CA GLU A 3 -20.51 5.92 52.13
C GLU A 3 -20.28 6.33 50.67
N ASN A 4 -20.54 7.59 50.32
CA ASN A 4 -20.26 8.12 48.98
C ASN A 4 -18.76 8.06 48.63
N GLU A 5 -17.86 8.26 49.59
CA GLU A 5 -16.42 8.18 49.36
C GLU A 5 -15.97 6.74 49.04
N LYS A 6 -16.51 5.74 49.74
CA LYS A 6 -16.23 4.33 49.46
C LYS A 6 -16.76 3.91 48.09
N GLU A 7 -17.96 4.37 47.74
CA GLU A 7 -18.59 4.09 46.44
C GLU A 7 -17.81 4.73 45.28
N VAL A 8 -17.42 6.00 45.43
CA VAL A 8 -16.58 6.71 44.45
C VAL A 8 -15.23 6.00 44.26
N LYS A 9 -14.59 5.55 45.35
CA LYS A 9 -13.34 4.79 45.25
C LYS A 9 -13.52 3.50 44.45
N GLN A 10 -14.59 2.74 44.71
CA GLN A 10 -14.88 1.51 43.95
C GLN A 10 -15.14 1.79 42.47
N TYR A 11 -15.84 2.88 42.14
CA TYR A 11 -16.03 3.28 40.74
C TYR A 11 -14.73 3.65 40.05
N LEU A 12 -13.84 4.38 40.73
CA LEU A 12 -12.54 4.76 40.18
C LEU A 12 -11.62 3.54 39.98
N GLU A 13 -11.61 2.59 40.91
CA GLU A 13 -10.88 1.32 40.78
C GLU A 13 -11.37 0.54 39.55
N LYS A 14 -12.69 0.37 39.41
CA LYS A 14 -13.29 -0.30 38.25
C LYS A 14 -13.01 0.42 36.93
N HIS A 15 -13.02 1.75 36.93
CA HIS A 15 -12.67 2.55 35.75
C HIS A 15 -11.19 2.37 35.37
N CYS A 16 -10.30 2.33 36.35
CA CYS A 16 -8.88 2.07 36.16
C CYS A 16 -8.66 0.67 35.55
N ASP A 17 -9.29 -0.37 36.12
CA ASP A 17 -9.24 -1.74 35.61
C ASP A 17 -9.66 -1.81 34.13
N LEU A 18 -10.82 -1.23 33.79
CA LEU A 18 -11.32 -1.22 32.42
C LEU A 18 -10.37 -0.48 31.46
N SER A 19 -9.77 0.62 31.92
CA SER A 19 -8.81 1.40 31.12
C SER A 19 -7.53 0.59 30.84
N ILE A 20 -7.02 -0.14 31.84
CA ILE A 20 -5.88 -1.05 31.69
C ILE A 20 -6.24 -2.17 30.72
N VAL A 21 -7.39 -2.82 30.90
CA VAL A 21 -7.87 -3.90 30.03
C VAL A 21 -7.96 -3.44 28.58
N GLN A 22 -8.52 -2.26 28.31
CA GLN A 22 -8.62 -1.69 26.97
C GLN A 22 -7.24 -1.39 26.37
N ALA A 23 -6.34 -0.78 27.14
CA ALA A 23 -4.98 -0.45 26.69
C ALA A 23 -4.13 -1.69 26.39
N CYS A 24 -4.26 -2.73 27.21
CA CYS A 24 -3.50 -3.99 27.09
C CYS A 24 -4.14 -4.98 26.12
N SER A 25 -5.40 -4.77 25.71
CA SER A 25 -6.12 -5.68 24.81
C SER A 25 -5.42 -5.93 23.48
N LEU A 26 -4.54 -5.06 23.00
CA LEU A 26 -3.76 -5.34 21.77
C LEU A 26 -2.41 -6.00 22.05
N ASN A 27 -1.89 -5.88 23.27
CA ASN A 27 -0.60 -6.42 23.68
C ASN A 27 -0.61 -6.76 25.19
N LEU A 28 -0.90 -8.02 25.50
CA LEU A 28 -0.94 -8.56 26.85
C LEU A 28 0.43 -8.52 27.54
N ASN A 29 1.53 -8.44 26.78
CA ASN A 29 2.87 -8.27 27.38
C ASN A 29 3.02 -6.93 28.13
N ILE A 30 2.13 -5.96 27.88
CA ILE A 30 2.12 -4.71 28.64
C ILE A 30 1.73 -4.95 30.10
N LEU A 31 0.87 -5.95 30.39
CA LEU A 31 0.47 -6.28 31.77
C LEU A 31 1.70 -6.64 32.63
N THR A 32 2.60 -7.45 32.08
CA THR A 32 3.85 -7.82 32.77
C THR A 32 4.82 -6.65 32.94
N LEU A 33 4.75 -5.61 32.10
CA LEU A 33 5.52 -4.38 32.27
C LEU A 33 4.93 -3.50 33.37
N ILE A 34 3.61 -3.33 33.38
CA ILE A 34 2.90 -2.55 34.42
C ILE A 34 3.11 -3.19 35.80
N GLU A 35 3.02 -4.52 35.92
CA GLU A 35 3.27 -5.21 37.19
C GLU A 35 4.69 -4.97 37.73
N LYS A 36 5.70 -4.94 36.86
CA LYS A 36 7.08 -4.66 37.26
C LYS A 36 7.25 -3.22 37.76
N ASP A 37 6.64 -2.26 37.07
CA ASP A 37 6.73 -0.84 37.41
C ASP A 37 5.96 -0.52 38.72
N ASN A 38 4.77 -1.11 38.90
CA ASN A 38 3.96 -0.88 40.10
C ASN A 38 4.56 -1.49 41.37
N ARG A 39 5.27 -2.63 41.25
CA ARG A 39 6.04 -3.21 42.38
C ARG A 39 7.17 -2.29 42.84
N ALA A 40 7.68 -1.43 41.97
CA ALA A 40 8.76 -0.49 42.30
C ALA A 40 8.25 0.80 42.99
N ASN A 41 6.96 1.13 42.84
CA ASN A 41 6.40 2.44 43.21
C ASN A 41 5.17 2.38 44.14
N ASP A 42 4.89 1.24 44.80
CA ASP A 42 3.66 1.01 45.59
C ASP A 42 2.37 1.40 44.83
N GLY A 43 2.34 1.11 43.52
CA GLY A 43 1.27 1.49 42.61
C GLY A 43 0.04 0.58 42.65
N TYR A 44 -0.97 0.90 41.83
CA TYR A 44 -2.21 0.13 41.67
C TYR A 44 -1.92 -1.35 41.33
N LYS A 45 -2.49 -2.29 42.08
CA LYS A 45 -2.32 -3.72 41.81
C LYS A 45 -3.27 -4.16 40.68
N ILE A 46 -2.70 -4.68 39.59
CA ILE A 46 -3.48 -5.27 38.51
C ILE A 46 -4.26 -6.48 39.05
N ASN A 47 -5.54 -6.58 38.67
CA ASN A 47 -6.39 -7.71 39.02
C ASN A 47 -5.92 -9.00 38.32
N GLU A 48 -5.91 -10.13 39.02
CA GLU A 48 -5.50 -11.42 38.46
C GLU A 48 -6.31 -11.83 37.22
N ASN A 49 -7.56 -11.36 37.10
CA ASN A 49 -8.43 -11.65 35.95
C ASN A 49 -8.25 -10.66 34.76
N THR A 50 -7.37 -9.67 34.83
CA THR A 50 -7.19 -8.65 33.76
C THR A 50 -6.87 -9.27 32.40
N GLU A 51 -6.05 -10.33 32.34
CA GLU A 51 -5.76 -11.04 31.09
C GLU A 51 -7.03 -11.66 30.48
N GLY A 52 -7.85 -12.32 31.30
CA GLY A 52 -9.12 -12.92 30.88
C GLY A 52 -10.13 -11.87 30.37
N GLU A 53 -10.16 -10.68 30.98
CA GLU A 53 -10.98 -9.56 30.49
C GLU A 53 -10.47 -9.00 29.15
N CYS A 54 -9.14 -8.94 28.95
CA CYS A 54 -8.58 -8.58 27.64
C CYS A 54 -8.97 -9.60 26.55
N GLU A 55 -8.93 -10.90 26.85
CA GLU A 55 -9.39 -11.95 25.94
C GLU A 55 -10.88 -11.82 25.60
N LYS A 56 -11.72 -11.44 26.58
CA LYS A 56 -13.15 -11.18 26.36
C LYS A 56 -13.36 -9.98 25.43
N LEU A 57 -12.66 -8.86 25.62
CA LEU A 57 -12.74 -7.70 24.71
C LEU A 57 -12.36 -8.08 23.27
N ARG A 58 -11.32 -8.89 23.08
CA ARG A 58 -10.92 -9.38 21.75
C ARG A 58 -12.00 -10.25 21.12
N ARG A 59 -12.55 -11.21 21.88
CA ARG A 59 -13.64 -12.08 21.42
C ARG A 59 -14.89 -11.28 21.03
N ALA A 60 -15.17 -10.22 21.76
CA ALA A 60 -16.26 -9.29 21.47
C ALA A 60 -15.95 -8.29 20.34
N ASN A 61 -14.76 -8.32 19.73
CA ASN A 61 -14.31 -7.37 18.71
C ASN A 61 -14.36 -5.90 19.18
N LEU A 62 -14.18 -5.66 20.48
CA LEU A 62 -14.19 -4.33 21.11
C LEU A 62 -12.76 -3.80 21.28
N ILE A 63 -11.94 -3.95 20.25
CA ILE A 63 -10.56 -3.48 20.21
C ILE A 63 -10.37 -2.50 19.05
N LYS A 64 -9.26 -1.75 19.08
CA LYS A 64 -8.93 -0.80 18.01
C LYS A 64 -8.29 -1.55 16.83
N ASP A 65 -9.10 -2.19 15.99
CA ASP A 65 -8.65 -3.00 14.84
C ASP A 65 -7.71 -2.26 13.90
N ASN A 66 -7.88 -0.94 13.77
CA ASN A 66 -7.03 -0.08 12.93
C ASN A 66 -5.55 -0.02 13.38
N TYR A 67 -5.23 -0.50 14.59
CA TYR A 67 -3.85 -0.62 15.07
C TYR A 67 -3.23 -1.98 14.76
N LEU A 68 -4.02 -2.94 14.26
CA LEU A 68 -3.50 -4.20 13.75
C LEU A 68 -2.91 -3.97 12.35
N ILE A 69 -1.82 -4.67 12.03
CA ILE A 69 -1.25 -4.65 10.68
C ILE A 69 -2.32 -5.11 9.69
N THR A 70 -2.97 -6.23 9.97
CA THR A 70 -4.08 -6.78 9.18
C THR A 70 -5.34 -6.84 10.05
N PRO A 71 -6.22 -5.82 9.99
CA PRO A 71 -7.40 -5.71 10.86
C PRO A 71 -8.33 -6.93 10.88
N LEU A 72 -8.49 -7.62 9.73
CA LEU A 72 -9.36 -8.81 9.65
C LEU A 72 -8.87 -10.01 10.43
N ILE A 73 -7.61 -10.03 10.85
CA ILE A 73 -7.07 -11.13 11.65
C ILE A 73 -7.74 -11.19 13.04
N ASN A 74 -8.38 -10.12 13.51
CA ASN A 74 -9.19 -10.20 14.73
C ASN A 74 -10.40 -11.15 14.61
N TYR A 75 -10.77 -11.51 13.39
CA TYR A 75 -11.78 -12.53 13.12
C TYR A 75 -11.19 -13.94 13.04
N SER A 76 -9.88 -14.14 13.15
CA SER A 76 -9.27 -15.47 13.08
C SER A 76 -9.51 -16.30 14.35
N TYR A 77 -9.61 -17.62 14.19
CA TYR A 77 -9.70 -18.55 15.31
C TYR A 77 -8.48 -18.44 16.24
N GLY A 78 -8.74 -18.40 17.56
CA GLY A 78 -7.70 -18.42 18.59
C GLY A 78 -6.91 -17.11 18.74
N ILE A 79 -7.31 -16.04 18.06
CA ILE A 79 -6.63 -14.73 18.12
C ILE A 79 -6.64 -14.12 19.53
N ASP A 80 -7.68 -14.43 20.31
CA ASP A 80 -7.87 -13.97 21.68
C ASP A 80 -6.71 -14.37 22.60
N LYS A 81 -6.07 -15.51 22.33
CA LYS A 81 -4.98 -16.08 23.14
C LYS A 81 -3.58 -15.59 22.76
N ILE A 82 -3.45 -14.74 21.74
CA ILE A 82 -2.15 -14.25 21.28
C ILE A 82 -1.67 -13.12 22.17
N LYS A 83 -0.47 -13.24 22.73
CA LYS A 83 0.04 -12.21 23.64
C LYS A 83 0.18 -10.82 22.99
N ASN A 84 0.65 -10.73 21.75
CA ASN A 84 0.81 -9.44 21.07
C ASN A 84 0.21 -9.47 19.65
N LEU A 85 -0.87 -8.72 19.46
CA LEU A 85 -1.54 -8.58 18.16
C LEU A 85 -0.93 -7.46 17.30
N VAL A 86 -0.32 -6.45 17.93
CA VAL A 86 0.29 -5.29 17.23
C VAL A 86 1.54 -5.72 16.47
N THR A 87 2.35 -6.56 17.10
CA THR A 87 3.53 -7.16 16.49
C THR A 87 3.25 -8.58 16.05
N LEU A 88 1.98 -8.93 15.75
CA LEU A 88 1.67 -10.17 15.07
C LEU A 88 2.26 -10.07 13.66
N ASN A 89 3.56 -10.27 13.66
CA ASN A 89 4.44 -10.16 12.54
C ASN A 89 4.29 -11.51 11.90
N LEU A 90 3.31 -11.60 11.02
CA LEU A 90 3.12 -12.79 10.23
C LEU A 90 4.22 -12.95 9.17
N ARG A 91 5.36 -12.26 9.34
CA ARG A 91 6.63 -12.53 8.66
C ARG A 91 6.95 -13.99 8.86
N CYS A 92 6.56 -14.69 7.83
CA CYS A 92 6.54 -16.11 7.67
C CYS A 92 7.97 -16.63 7.88
N SER A 93 8.25 -17.10 9.08
CA SER A 93 9.52 -17.71 9.44
C SER A 93 9.21 -18.94 10.27
N LYS A 94 9.77 -20.09 9.90
CA LYS A 94 9.65 -21.31 10.72
C LYS A 94 10.12 -21.04 12.17
N ASP A 95 11.07 -20.13 12.35
CA ASP A 95 11.74 -19.85 13.62
C ASP A 95 10.98 -18.90 14.56
N HIS A 96 10.00 -18.13 14.05
CA HIS A 96 9.20 -17.21 14.88
C HIS A 96 7.91 -17.84 15.42
N ILE A 97 7.60 -19.09 15.03
CA ILE A 97 6.57 -19.92 15.67
C ILE A 97 7.16 -20.60 16.92
N ASN A 98 8.00 -19.91 17.70
CA ASN A 98 8.46 -20.40 18.98
C ASN A 98 7.46 -20.01 20.08
N ASN A 99 6.78 -21.04 20.59
CA ASN A 99 5.89 -21.19 21.75
C ASN A 99 4.69 -20.24 21.96
N SER A 100 4.76 -18.95 21.62
CA SER A 100 3.66 -17.99 21.88
C SER A 100 2.58 -17.93 20.80
N GLN A 101 2.89 -18.33 19.56
CA GLN A 101 1.95 -18.40 18.43
C GLN A 101 1.47 -19.82 18.11
N SER A 102 1.89 -20.81 18.91
CA SER A 102 1.57 -22.23 18.73
C SER A 102 0.07 -22.49 18.65
N HIS A 103 -0.77 -21.65 19.27
CA HIS A 103 -2.22 -21.83 19.32
C HIS A 103 -2.98 -21.49 18.03
N ILE A 104 -2.41 -20.68 17.13
CA ILE A 104 -3.02 -20.33 15.84
C ILE A 104 -2.76 -21.45 14.81
N CYS A 105 -1.62 -22.13 14.96
CA CYS A 105 -1.18 -23.19 14.04
C CYS A 105 -1.22 -24.59 14.71
N LYS A 106 -1.95 -24.77 15.82
CA LYS A 106 -2.04 -26.05 16.54
C LYS A 106 -2.85 -27.03 15.67
N ASN A 107 -2.16 -28.02 15.11
CA ASN A 107 -2.66 -29.22 14.41
C ASN A 107 -2.77 -29.22 12.88
N SER A 108 -2.25 -28.23 12.16
CA SER A 108 -2.18 -28.33 10.70
C SER A 108 -0.74 -28.15 10.21
N LYS A 109 -0.27 -29.10 9.38
CA LYS A 109 0.93 -28.94 8.53
C LYS A 109 0.88 -27.66 7.65
N LYS A 110 -0.23 -26.93 7.65
CA LYS A 110 -0.49 -25.63 7.05
C LYS A 110 -0.95 -24.66 8.15
N CYS A 111 -0.14 -23.69 8.58
CA CYS A 111 -0.71 -22.61 9.39
C CYS A 111 -1.69 -21.82 8.51
N GLU A 112 -2.98 -21.86 8.82
CA GLU A 112 -4.01 -21.13 8.11
C GLU A 112 -4.70 -20.22 9.13
N LEU A 113 -4.55 -18.91 9.00
CA LEU A 113 -5.29 -17.90 9.76
C LEU A 113 -6.76 -17.94 9.34
N LYS A 114 -7.46 -19.04 9.62
CA LYS A 114 -8.85 -19.21 9.20
C LYS A 114 -9.73 -18.21 9.94
N LEU A 115 -10.55 -17.49 9.19
CA LEU A 115 -11.55 -16.58 9.73
C LEU A 115 -12.71 -17.38 10.35
N ASP A 116 -13.17 -16.94 11.52
CA ASP A 116 -14.33 -17.47 12.24
C ASP A 116 -15.59 -16.72 11.79
N LEU A 117 -16.37 -17.35 10.92
CA LEU A 117 -17.62 -16.79 10.39
C LEU A 117 -18.65 -16.49 11.48
N ASN A 118 -18.60 -17.17 12.63
CA ASN A 118 -19.50 -16.85 13.75
C ASN A 118 -19.19 -15.47 14.33
N ARG A 119 -17.91 -15.05 14.34
CA ARG A 119 -17.55 -13.71 14.81
C ARG A 119 -18.10 -12.61 13.90
N PHE A 120 -18.21 -12.84 12.59
CA PHE A 120 -18.87 -11.89 11.68
C PHE A 120 -20.35 -11.70 12.04
N LYS A 121 -21.02 -12.76 12.50
CA LYS A 121 -22.42 -12.72 12.92
C LYS A 121 -22.63 -12.09 14.30
N TYR A 122 -21.80 -12.47 15.28
CA TYR A 122 -22.04 -12.12 16.69
C TYR A 122 -21.23 -10.90 17.18
N ALA A 123 -20.20 -10.49 16.45
CA ALA A 123 -19.40 -9.30 16.73
C ALA A 123 -19.19 -8.47 15.44
N PRO A 124 -20.29 -8.05 14.77
CA PRO A 124 -20.20 -7.35 13.50
C PRO A 124 -19.55 -5.97 13.68
N ARG A 125 -18.69 -5.60 12.75
CA ARG A 125 -18.27 -4.22 12.53
C ARG A 125 -18.30 -3.92 11.05
N PHE A 126 -18.22 -2.63 10.71
CA PHE A 126 -17.97 -2.25 9.34
C PHE A 126 -16.58 -2.72 8.89
N ILE A 127 -16.53 -3.54 7.86
CA ILE A 127 -15.30 -4.07 7.27
C ILE A 127 -15.09 -3.38 5.92
N HIS A 128 -13.98 -2.66 5.81
CA HIS A 128 -13.64 -2.01 4.55
C HIS A 128 -13.03 -3.01 3.56
N TYR A 129 -13.31 -2.84 2.26
CA TYR A 129 -12.83 -3.73 1.21
C TYR A 129 -11.29 -3.89 1.20
N HIS A 130 -10.53 -2.82 1.43
CA HIS A 130 -9.07 -2.91 1.53
C HIS A 130 -8.57 -3.81 2.67
N GLU A 131 -9.35 -4.02 3.73
CA GLU A 131 -8.98 -4.94 4.80
C GLU A 131 -9.04 -6.39 4.29
N VAL A 132 -10.03 -6.71 3.46
CA VAL A 132 -10.17 -8.00 2.77
C VAL A 132 -9.06 -8.20 1.75
N GLN A 133 -8.74 -7.16 0.97
CA GLN A 133 -7.62 -7.19 0.02
C GLN A 133 -6.30 -7.44 0.76
N HIS A 134 -6.06 -6.72 1.87
CA HIS A 134 -4.85 -6.89 2.66
C HIS A 134 -4.75 -8.30 3.28
N TYR A 135 -5.85 -8.83 3.83
CA TYR A 135 -5.88 -10.18 4.38
C TYR A 135 -5.59 -11.26 3.31
N ASN A 136 -6.24 -11.20 2.15
CA ASN A 136 -6.02 -12.18 1.10
C ASN A 136 -4.60 -12.07 0.51
N PHE A 137 -4.08 -10.85 0.34
CA PHE A 137 -2.68 -10.61 -0.03
C PHE A 137 -1.75 -11.32 0.94
N PHE A 138 -2.01 -11.15 2.24
CA PHE A 138 -1.18 -11.72 3.28
C PHE A 138 -1.13 -13.26 3.18
N ILE A 139 -2.28 -13.91 2.96
CA ILE A 139 -2.36 -15.36 2.79
C ILE A 139 -1.60 -15.83 1.55
N GLU A 140 -1.74 -15.16 0.41
CA GLU A 140 -1.01 -15.52 -0.82
C GLU A 140 0.49 -15.35 -0.63
N ALA A 141 0.94 -14.21 -0.10
CA ALA A 141 2.36 -13.93 0.12
C ALA A 141 3.02 -14.89 1.14
N TYR A 142 2.27 -15.31 2.17
CA TYR A 142 2.72 -16.33 3.11
C TYR A 142 2.97 -17.68 2.44
N ARG A 143 2.12 -18.04 1.47
CA ARG A 143 2.16 -19.34 0.76
C ARG A 143 3.02 -19.33 -0.50
N TYR A 144 3.35 -18.15 -1.01
CA TYR A 144 4.01 -17.99 -2.29
C TYR A 144 5.33 -18.79 -2.39
N GLU A 145 5.54 -19.42 -3.54
CA GLU A 145 6.73 -20.22 -3.84
C GLU A 145 7.29 -19.82 -5.20
N SER A 146 6.44 -19.81 -6.22
CA SER A 146 6.75 -19.41 -7.59
C SER A 146 5.45 -19.13 -8.36
N GLY A 147 5.56 -18.57 -9.57
CA GLY A 147 4.44 -18.35 -10.47
C GLY A 147 3.79 -16.96 -10.32
N TYR A 148 2.59 -16.82 -10.84
CA TYR A 148 1.83 -15.57 -10.79
C TYR A 148 1.49 -15.17 -9.35
N PHE A 149 1.67 -13.89 -9.04
CA PHE A 149 1.28 -13.30 -7.76
C PHE A 149 0.21 -12.25 -8.01
N GLY A 150 -1.00 -12.45 -7.47
CA GLY A 150 -2.11 -11.52 -7.68
C GLY A 150 -3.49 -12.15 -7.55
N SER A 151 -3.57 -13.47 -7.38
CA SER A 151 -4.84 -14.20 -7.20
C SER A 151 -5.63 -13.72 -5.98
N TYR A 152 -4.97 -13.10 -5.00
CA TYR A 152 -5.61 -12.51 -3.84
C TYR A 152 -6.66 -11.45 -4.18
N VAL A 153 -6.55 -10.77 -5.32
CA VAL A 153 -7.52 -9.73 -5.72
C VAL A 153 -8.87 -10.38 -5.99
N LYS A 154 -8.89 -11.46 -6.78
CA LYS A 154 -10.08 -12.26 -7.05
C LYS A 154 -10.63 -12.89 -5.78
N ASN A 155 -9.77 -13.55 -4.98
CA ASN A 155 -10.18 -14.12 -3.70
C ASN A 155 -10.78 -13.07 -2.74
N ALA A 156 -10.26 -11.84 -2.75
CA ALA A 156 -10.79 -10.75 -1.96
C ALA A 156 -12.16 -10.27 -2.45
N LYS A 157 -12.36 -10.18 -3.77
CA LYS A 157 -13.65 -9.85 -4.38
C LYS A 157 -14.70 -10.91 -4.03
N ASP A 158 -14.39 -12.18 -4.29
CA ASP A 158 -15.28 -13.30 -4.03
C ASP A 158 -15.63 -13.36 -2.53
N PHE A 159 -14.65 -13.23 -1.64
CA PHE A 159 -14.90 -13.19 -0.20
C PHE A 159 -15.77 -12.00 0.23
N TYR A 160 -15.53 -10.81 -0.32
CA TYR A 160 -16.30 -9.61 0.05
C TYR A 160 -17.76 -9.71 -0.40
N SER A 161 -18.01 -10.27 -1.59
CA SER A 161 -19.35 -10.50 -2.13
C SER A 161 -20.08 -11.66 -1.42
N ASP A 162 -19.44 -12.82 -1.26
CA ASP A 162 -20.07 -14.05 -0.77
C ASP A 162 -20.35 -14.02 0.74
N ALA A 163 -19.49 -13.36 1.52
CA ALA A 163 -19.68 -13.29 2.97
C ALA A 163 -20.75 -12.26 3.39
N GLY A 164 -21.44 -11.61 2.43
CA GLY A 164 -22.47 -10.61 2.71
C GLY A 164 -21.95 -9.48 3.60
N ILE A 165 -20.67 -9.12 3.43
CA ILE A 165 -19.95 -8.25 4.36
C ILE A 165 -20.64 -6.88 4.40
N ASN A 166 -20.94 -6.42 5.62
CA ASN A 166 -21.71 -5.22 5.93
C ASN A 166 -23.22 -5.26 5.60
N GLY A 167 -23.75 -6.35 5.04
CA GLY A 167 -25.18 -6.47 4.71
C GLY A 167 -25.68 -5.42 3.72
N LEU A 168 -24.78 -4.75 3.01
CA LEU A 168 -25.12 -3.68 2.07
C LEU A 168 -25.42 -4.29 0.70
N ASN A 169 -26.68 -4.24 0.27
CA ASN A 169 -27.08 -4.44 -1.13
C ASN A 169 -26.60 -3.25 -1.99
N LEU A 170 -25.29 -3.05 -2.09
CA LEU A 170 -24.72 -2.12 -3.06
C LEU A 170 -24.84 -2.76 -4.44
N SER A 171 -25.42 -2.04 -5.40
CA SER A 171 -25.49 -2.55 -6.77
C SER A 171 -24.07 -2.81 -7.28
N LYS A 172 -23.88 -3.94 -8.00
CA LYS A 172 -22.58 -4.34 -8.58
C LYS A 172 -21.88 -3.22 -9.39
N LYS A 173 -22.65 -2.23 -9.89
CA LYS A 173 -22.14 -1.06 -10.63
C LYS A 173 -21.38 -0.04 -9.77
N SER A 174 -21.43 -0.14 -8.45
CA SER A 174 -20.80 0.83 -7.55
C SER A 174 -19.44 0.39 -7.00
N GLU A 175 -18.97 -0.82 -7.31
CA GLU A 175 -17.72 -1.38 -6.81
C GLU A 175 -16.58 -1.25 -7.83
N PRO A 176 -15.31 -1.25 -7.38
CA PRO A 176 -14.17 -1.37 -8.28
C PRO A 176 -14.29 -2.62 -9.17
N SER A 177 -14.21 -2.44 -10.48
CA SER A 177 -14.13 -3.55 -11.43
C SER A 177 -12.67 -3.93 -11.67
N PHE A 178 -12.48 -5.20 -11.95
CA PHE A 178 -11.19 -5.80 -12.18
C PHE A 178 -11.35 -6.78 -13.33
N ASP A 179 -10.79 -6.41 -14.47
CA ASP A 179 -10.74 -7.27 -15.66
C ASP A 179 -9.30 -7.79 -15.80
N GLU A 180 -9.17 -9.10 -15.59
CA GLU A 180 -7.90 -9.82 -15.72
C GLU A 180 -7.56 -10.01 -17.20
N ASP A 181 -6.26 -10.06 -17.47
CA ASP A 181 -5.70 -10.59 -18.71
C ASP A 181 -6.27 -9.95 -19.98
N LEU A 182 -6.12 -8.62 -20.09
CA LEU A 182 -6.29 -7.97 -21.40
C LEU A 182 -5.50 -8.74 -22.45
N ASP A 183 -6.08 -8.91 -23.65
CA ASP A 183 -5.39 -9.60 -24.75
C ASP A 183 -4.16 -8.78 -25.15
N ILE A 184 -2.99 -9.28 -24.75
CA ILE A 184 -1.71 -8.60 -24.89
C ILE A 184 -0.83 -9.48 -25.79
N PRO A 185 -0.06 -8.87 -26.71
CA PRO A 185 0.84 -9.63 -27.54
C PRO A 185 1.79 -10.53 -26.73
N LYS A 186 1.79 -11.83 -27.05
CA LYS A 186 2.56 -12.86 -26.34
C LYS A 186 4.06 -12.54 -26.19
N TYR A 187 4.63 -11.79 -27.15
CA TYR A 187 6.06 -11.42 -27.13
C TYR A 187 6.42 -10.49 -25.95
N LEU A 188 5.46 -9.79 -25.36
CA LEU A 188 5.70 -8.93 -24.20
C LEU A 188 5.89 -9.73 -22.91
N ASN A 189 5.53 -11.02 -22.88
CA ASN A 189 5.65 -11.90 -21.71
C ASN A 189 5.11 -11.28 -20.41
N MET A 190 4.04 -10.50 -20.52
CA MET A 190 3.40 -9.79 -19.41
C MET A 190 1.88 -9.80 -19.56
N ARG A 191 1.20 -9.57 -18.44
CA ARG A 191 -0.23 -9.30 -18.32
C ARG A 191 -0.46 -7.85 -17.91
N VAL A 192 -1.62 -7.33 -18.25
CA VAL A 192 -2.11 -6.05 -17.74
C VAL A 192 -3.51 -6.28 -17.21
N ASN A 193 -3.68 -5.99 -15.93
CA ASN A 193 -4.99 -5.98 -15.31
C ASN A 193 -5.59 -4.59 -15.47
N GLU A 194 -6.81 -4.50 -15.99
CA GLU A 194 -7.55 -3.25 -16.01
C GLU A 194 -8.34 -3.09 -14.71
N ILE A 195 -8.12 -1.98 -14.01
CA ILE A 195 -8.74 -1.71 -12.71
C ILE A 195 -9.54 -0.41 -12.82
N THR A 196 -10.86 -0.54 -12.91
CA THR A 196 -11.74 0.64 -12.95
C THR A 196 -12.27 0.94 -11.57
N ILE A 197 -12.00 2.15 -11.09
CA ILE A 197 -12.34 2.58 -9.75
C ILE A 197 -13.40 3.67 -9.84
N PRO A 198 -14.57 3.46 -9.21
CA PRO A 198 -15.70 4.37 -9.33
C PRO A 198 -15.33 5.76 -8.80
N ALA A 199 -15.82 6.78 -9.49
CA ALA A 199 -15.63 8.17 -9.12
C ALA A 199 -16.95 8.93 -9.28
N ILE A 200 -17.19 9.89 -8.38
CA ILE A 200 -18.36 10.77 -8.45
C ILE A 200 -18.18 11.81 -9.56
N ALA A 201 -16.94 12.25 -9.78
CA ALA A 201 -16.61 13.29 -10.74
C ALA A 201 -15.24 13.00 -11.36
N GLU A 202 -15.12 13.38 -12.63
CA GLU A 202 -13.87 13.33 -13.36
C GLU A 202 -12.95 14.50 -13.03
N ARG A 203 -11.70 14.41 -13.47
CA ARG A 203 -10.67 15.43 -13.24
C ARG A 203 -9.92 15.75 -14.51
N GLU A 204 -9.92 17.03 -14.85
CA GLU A 204 -9.14 17.59 -15.98
C GLU A 204 -7.68 17.90 -15.60
N SER A 205 -7.40 18.12 -14.31
CA SER A 205 -6.05 18.28 -13.77
C SER A 205 -5.89 17.55 -12.44
N LEU A 206 -4.64 17.22 -12.09
CA LEU A 206 -4.28 16.59 -10.82
C LEU A 206 -3.07 17.29 -10.19
N ARG A 207 -3.11 17.44 -8.87
CA ARG A 207 -1.95 17.86 -8.08
C ARG A 207 -1.18 16.63 -7.62
N ILE A 208 0.04 16.48 -8.11
CA ILE A 208 0.89 15.32 -7.84
C ILE A 208 1.97 15.70 -6.82
N GLY A 209 1.98 15.01 -5.68
CA GLY A 209 3.04 15.11 -4.69
C GLY A 209 4.12 14.06 -4.91
N VAL A 210 5.36 14.51 -5.06
CA VAL A 210 6.52 13.62 -5.06
C VAL A 210 7.21 13.75 -3.72
N THR A 211 7.34 12.64 -3.00
CA THR A 211 8.06 12.65 -1.73
C THR A 211 9.56 12.66 -1.97
N SER A 212 10.28 13.41 -1.14
CA SER A 212 11.73 13.41 -1.04
C SER A 212 12.06 13.01 0.38
N ILE A 213 12.26 11.72 0.57
CA ILE A 213 12.60 11.11 1.86
C ILE A 213 13.83 10.24 1.70
N LYS A 214 14.64 10.14 2.76
CA LYS A 214 15.80 9.26 2.75
C LYS A 214 15.38 7.82 3.05
N VAL A 215 15.63 6.93 2.10
CA VAL A 215 15.51 5.48 2.31
C VAL A 215 16.82 4.98 2.91
N ASP A 216 16.82 4.82 4.24
CA ASP A 216 18.02 4.33 4.95
C ASP A 216 18.29 2.85 4.62
N ASN A 217 19.48 2.56 4.09
CA ASN A 217 19.96 1.19 3.83
C ASN A 217 19.82 0.27 5.05
N LYS A 218 19.97 0.78 6.27
CA LYS A 218 19.79 -0.01 7.49
C LYS A 218 18.36 -0.52 7.64
N ASN A 219 17.37 0.27 7.23
CA ASN A 219 15.97 -0.15 7.28
C ASN A 219 15.69 -1.25 6.25
N ILE A 220 16.23 -1.10 5.03
CA ILE A 220 16.14 -2.13 3.99
C ILE A 220 16.75 -3.43 4.51
N SER A 221 17.97 -3.38 5.05
CA SER A 221 18.67 -4.57 5.52
C SER A 221 18.01 -5.24 6.70
N GLN A 222 17.59 -4.46 7.70
CA GLN A 222 16.78 -4.97 8.80
C GLN A 222 15.48 -5.63 8.33
N SER A 223 14.87 -5.13 7.25
CA SER A 223 13.64 -5.73 6.75
C SER A 223 13.83 -7.12 6.15
N TYR A 224 14.81 -7.31 5.26
CA TYR A 224 15.12 -8.67 4.77
C TYR A 224 15.78 -9.55 5.84
N LEU A 225 16.39 -8.98 6.88
CA LEU A 225 16.83 -9.70 8.10
C LEU A 225 15.68 -9.97 9.09
N LYS A 226 14.42 -9.79 8.67
CA LYS A 226 13.20 -10.08 9.45
C LYS A 226 13.03 -9.24 10.73
N THR A 227 13.80 -8.18 10.92
CA THR A 227 13.83 -7.31 12.12
C THR A 227 13.60 -5.84 11.77
N PRO A 228 12.47 -5.49 11.12
CA PRO A 228 12.28 -4.17 10.52
C PRO A 228 12.30 -3.05 11.56
N ASN A 229 12.85 -1.89 11.20
CA ASN A 229 12.83 -0.72 12.06
C ASN A 229 11.41 -0.14 12.15
N LEU A 230 10.75 -0.38 13.27
CA LEU A 230 9.43 0.19 13.63
C LEU A 230 9.54 1.19 14.79
N SER A 231 10.71 1.80 14.99
CA SER A 231 10.95 2.74 16.08
C SER A 231 9.97 3.92 16.07
N ARG A 232 9.72 4.47 17.26
CA ARG A 232 8.87 5.66 17.45
C ARG A 232 9.36 6.85 16.63
N ASP A 233 10.67 7.04 16.52
CA ASP A 233 11.24 8.15 15.75
C ASP A 233 10.95 8.02 14.26
N ARG A 234 11.12 6.82 13.70
CA ARG A 234 10.79 6.56 12.30
C ARG A 234 9.30 6.69 12.04
N PHE A 235 8.46 6.19 12.96
CA PHE A 235 7.01 6.36 12.90
C PHE A 235 6.62 7.84 12.92
N ASN A 236 7.20 8.64 13.82
CA ASN A 236 6.94 10.08 13.91
C ASN A 236 7.34 10.82 12.62
N LYS A 237 8.43 10.41 11.95
CA LYS A 237 8.80 10.96 10.63
C LYS A 237 7.73 10.69 9.58
N LEU A 238 7.23 9.45 9.50
CA LEU A 238 6.12 9.11 8.60
C LEU A 238 4.87 9.96 8.91
N ILE A 239 4.48 10.08 10.17
CA ILE A 239 3.30 10.87 10.56
C ILE A 239 3.48 12.35 10.20
N LYS A 240 4.66 12.94 10.43
CA LYS A 240 4.95 14.32 10.01
C LYS A 240 4.80 14.49 8.49
N LEU A 241 5.30 13.55 7.70
CA LEU A 241 5.17 13.56 6.25
C LEU A 241 3.70 13.43 5.80
N ILE A 242 2.94 12.53 6.42
CA ILE A 242 1.50 12.36 6.16
C ILE A 242 0.73 13.65 6.43
N ASN A 243 0.99 14.32 7.55
CA ASN A 243 0.38 15.60 7.87
C ASN A 243 0.73 16.66 6.82
N TYR A 244 1.97 16.66 6.31
CA TYR A 244 2.38 17.57 5.25
C TYR A 244 1.70 17.27 3.91
N ILE A 245 1.48 15.99 3.57
CA ILE A 245 0.68 15.56 2.41
C ILE A 245 -0.77 16.08 2.48
N GLU A 246 -1.34 16.10 3.69
CA GLU A 246 -2.67 16.65 3.92
C GLU A 246 -2.70 18.15 3.61
N LEU A 247 -1.76 18.91 4.16
CA LEU A 247 -1.64 20.37 3.99
C LEU A 247 -1.41 20.78 2.53
N THR A 248 -0.61 20.03 1.79
CA THR A 248 -0.25 20.35 0.40
C THR A 248 -1.39 20.14 -0.59
N LYS A 249 -2.52 19.55 -0.20
CA LYS A 249 -3.71 19.27 -1.03
C LYS A 249 -3.38 18.59 -2.38
N SER A 250 -2.43 17.64 -2.38
CA SER A 250 -2.19 16.74 -3.52
C SER A 250 -3.33 15.73 -3.71
N ASP A 251 -3.61 15.34 -4.94
CA ASP A 251 -4.56 14.27 -5.29
C ASP A 251 -3.88 12.90 -5.35
N VAL A 252 -2.61 12.85 -5.80
CA VAL A 252 -1.79 11.64 -5.90
C VAL A 252 -0.46 11.90 -5.19
N VAL A 253 0.05 10.94 -4.42
CA VAL A 253 1.38 11.01 -3.80
C VAL A 253 2.20 9.75 -4.07
N VAL A 254 3.45 9.93 -4.49
CA VAL A 254 4.37 8.84 -4.81
C VAL A 254 5.55 8.82 -3.83
N PHE A 255 5.79 7.65 -3.26
CA PHE A 255 6.92 7.34 -2.38
C PHE A 255 8.00 6.53 -3.10
N PRO A 256 9.26 6.57 -2.62
CA PRO A 256 10.34 5.76 -3.16
C PRO A 256 10.10 4.26 -2.99
N GLU A 257 10.85 3.46 -3.74
CA GLU A 257 10.93 2.02 -3.56
C GLU A 257 11.44 1.67 -2.15
N VAL A 258 10.99 0.54 -1.58
CA VAL A 258 11.45 -0.01 -0.29
C VAL A 258 11.49 1.00 0.87
N SER A 259 10.61 1.99 0.86
CA SER A 259 10.61 3.11 1.82
C SER A 259 9.69 2.88 3.02
N VAL A 260 8.64 2.06 2.84
CA VAL A 260 7.60 1.84 3.84
C VAL A 260 7.67 0.40 4.38
N PRO A 261 7.82 0.20 5.70
CA PRO A 261 7.76 -1.15 6.27
C PRO A 261 6.35 -1.72 6.15
N PHE A 262 6.25 -3.02 5.92
CA PHE A 262 4.97 -3.72 5.75
C PHE A 262 3.95 -3.45 6.89
N ALA A 263 4.43 -3.30 8.12
CA ALA A 263 3.59 -3.02 9.28
C ALA A 263 2.80 -1.70 9.19
N TRP A 264 3.19 -0.78 8.31
CA TRP A 264 2.59 0.55 8.18
C TRP A 264 1.67 0.70 6.96
N ILE A 265 1.44 -0.37 6.20
CA ILE A 265 0.53 -0.36 5.05
C ILE A 265 -0.89 0.11 5.43
N GLY A 266 -1.38 -0.31 6.61
CA GLY A 266 -2.70 0.08 7.11
C GLY A 266 -2.81 1.58 7.38
N ILE A 267 -1.73 2.22 7.82
CA ILE A 267 -1.68 3.66 8.10
C ILE A 267 -1.91 4.45 6.81
N LEU A 268 -1.14 4.13 5.76
CA LEU A 268 -1.26 4.80 4.46
C LEU A 268 -2.60 4.49 3.78
N THR A 269 -3.08 3.25 3.89
CA THR A 269 -4.38 2.85 3.31
C THR A 269 -5.55 3.58 3.97
N ILE A 270 -5.56 3.67 5.31
CA ILE A 270 -6.58 4.40 6.06
C ILE A 270 -6.50 5.90 5.76
N PHE A 271 -5.28 6.45 5.67
CA PHE A 271 -5.08 7.85 5.33
C PHE A 271 -5.60 8.17 3.91
N ALA A 272 -5.23 7.37 2.92
CA ALA A 272 -5.73 7.48 1.55
C ALA A 272 -7.26 7.43 1.48
N ARG A 273 -7.90 6.50 2.21
CA ARG A 273 -9.36 6.42 2.37
C ARG A 273 -9.93 7.69 2.99
N LYS A 274 -9.41 8.13 4.15
CA LYS A 274 -9.98 9.26 4.88
C LYS A 274 -9.84 10.57 4.11
N GLN A 275 -8.66 10.81 3.53
CA GLN A 275 -8.33 12.04 2.82
C GLN A 275 -8.72 12.00 1.34
N GLN A 276 -9.19 10.85 0.85
CA GLN A 276 -9.58 10.64 -0.55
C GLN A 276 -8.44 11.00 -1.53
N LYS A 277 -7.22 10.54 -1.20
CA LYS A 277 -5.99 10.71 -1.99
C LYS A 277 -5.46 9.37 -2.49
N THR A 278 -4.90 9.34 -3.70
CA THR A 278 -4.18 8.19 -4.21
C THR A 278 -2.76 8.18 -3.64
N ILE A 279 -2.31 7.04 -3.12
CA ILE A 279 -0.96 6.90 -2.58
C ILE A 279 -0.29 5.66 -3.17
N ILE A 280 0.89 5.87 -3.74
CA ILE A 280 1.73 4.84 -4.38
C ILE A 280 3.03 4.76 -3.60
N PHE A 281 3.42 3.58 -3.13
CA PHE A 281 4.60 3.42 -2.30
C PHE A 281 5.25 2.05 -2.41
N GLY A 282 6.58 2.04 -2.41
CA GLY A 282 7.36 0.82 -2.31
C GLY A 282 7.39 0.29 -0.88
N LEU A 283 7.02 -0.98 -0.73
CA LEU A 283 7.13 -1.70 0.52
C LEU A 283 8.55 -2.27 0.66
N GLU A 284 9.08 -2.23 1.89
CA GLU A 284 10.31 -2.94 2.22
C GLU A 284 10.17 -4.45 1.97
N HIS A 285 11.31 -5.12 1.73
CA HIS A 285 11.34 -6.56 1.47
C HIS A 285 10.61 -7.37 2.54
N MET A 286 9.78 -8.30 2.10
CA MET A 286 9.14 -9.31 2.94
C MET A 286 9.75 -10.69 2.63
N ILE A 287 10.30 -11.32 3.67
CA ILE A 287 10.76 -12.70 3.59
C ILE A 287 9.63 -13.62 4.03
N ASN A 288 9.25 -14.57 3.17
CA ASN A 288 8.25 -15.57 3.52
C ASN A 288 8.85 -16.88 4.07
N ARG A 289 7.98 -17.86 4.38
CA ARG A 289 8.32 -19.08 5.13
C ARG A 289 9.18 -20.02 4.30
N ASN A 290 9.13 -19.82 2.98
CA ASN A 290 9.87 -20.53 1.97
C ASN A 290 11.19 -19.82 1.65
N ASN A 291 11.57 -18.81 2.45
CA ASN A 291 12.74 -17.95 2.29
C ASN A 291 12.75 -17.21 0.93
N VAL A 292 11.58 -16.91 0.38
CA VAL A 292 11.44 -16.06 -0.80
C VAL A 292 11.47 -14.59 -0.37
N ALA A 293 12.35 -13.80 -0.96
CA ALA A 293 12.49 -12.37 -0.70
C ALA A 293 11.65 -11.55 -1.68
N MET A 294 10.53 -11.03 -1.22
CA MET A 294 9.56 -10.33 -2.06
C MET A 294 9.66 -8.82 -1.88
N ASN A 295 9.73 -8.09 -2.99
CA ASN A 295 9.67 -6.64 -3.10
C ASN A 295 8.34 -6.26 -3.74
N PHE A 296 7.59 -5.36 -3.08
CA PHE A 296 6.23 -5.02 -3.48
C PHE A 296 6.06 -3.52 -3.73
N LEU A 297 5.21 -3.21 -4.71
CA LEU A 297 4.65 -1.88 -4.92
C LEU A 297 3.19 -1.87 -4.48
N ALA A 298 2.82 -0.94 -3.59
CA ALA A 298 1.45 -0.76 -3.15
C ALA A 298 0.85 0.50 -3.79
N THR A 299 -0.32 0.35 -4.40
CA THR A 299 -1.13 1.42 -4.97
C THR A 299 -2.48 1.44 -4.26
N VAL A 300 -2.75 2.52 -3.54
CA VAL A 300 -4.02 2.76 -2.86
C VAL A 300 -4.78 3.85 -3.59
N VAL A 301 -5.95 3.52 -4.12
CA VAL A 301 -6.80 4.47 -4.86
C VAL A 301 -8.13 4.66 -4.12
N PRO A 302 -8.51 5.89 -3.77
CA PRO A 302 -9.71 6.17 -3.00
C PRO A 302 -10.94 6.23 -3.89
N TYR A 303 -12.10 5.88 -3.33
CA TYR A 303 -13.38 6.06 -3.99
C TYR A 303 -14.49 6.32 -2.98
N LYS A 304 -15.67 6.69 -3.46
CA LYS A 304 -16.86 6.89 -2.64
C LYS A 304 -18.04 6.09 -3.17
N ILE A 305 -18.80 5.48 -2.26
CA ILE A 305 -20.09 4.86 -2.55
C ILE A 305 -21.08 5.34 -1.51
N GLY A 306 -22.23 5.87 -1.94
CA GLY A 306 -23.31 6.28 -1.03
C GLY A 306 -22.88 7.28 0.06
N GLY A 307 -21.93 8.17 -0.26
CA GLY A 307 -21.38 9.15 0.69
C GLY A 307 -20.26 8.63 1.60
N TYR A 308 -20.00 7.33 1.62
CA TYR A 308 -18.92 6.73 2.43
C TYR A 308 -17.59 6.69 1.68
N ASN A 309 -16.51 6.89 2.42
CA ASN A 309 -15.15 6.84 1.90
C ASN A 309 -14.60 5.41 1.92
N TYR A 310 -14.13 4.96 0.77
CA TYR A 310 -13.46 3.68 0.58
C TYR A 310 -12.09 3.86 -0.08
N SER A 311 -11.35 2.77 -0.14
CA SER A 311 -10.08 2.68 -0.85
C SER A 311 -9.90 1.28 -1.40
N TYR A 312 -9.36 1.21 -2.61
CA TYR A 312 -8.91 -0.01 -3.26
C TYR A 312 -7.40 -0.14 -3.04
N LEU A 313 -6.95 -1.25 -2.48
CA LEU A 313 -5.55 -1.56 -2.22
C LEU A 313 -5.07 -2.64 -3.19
N LYS A 314 -4.15 -2.27 -4.09
CA LYS A 314 -3.41 -3.20 -4.94
C LYS A 314 -1.97 -3.25 -4.48
N ILE A 315 -1.50 -4.42 -4.07
CA ILE A 315 -0.10 -4.74 -3.79
C ILE A 315 0.39 -5.67 -4.90
N ARG A 316 1.41 -5.25 -5.63
CA ARG A 316 1.97 -5.96 -6.78
C ARG A 316 3.40 -6.38 -6.49
N LEU A 317 3.71 -7.65 -6.78
CA LEU A 317 5.08 -8.16 -6.72
C LEU A 317 5.91 -7.55 -7.84
N LYS A 318 7.13 -7.10 -7.54
CA LYS A 318 8.06 -6.56 -8.54
C LYS A 318 8.33 -7.59 -9.64
N ASN A 319 8.25 -7.15 -10.90
CA ASN A 319 8.48 -7.98 -12.08
C ASN A 319 9.96 -8.25 -12.30
N HIS A 320 10.78 -7.20 -12.21
CA HIS A 320 12.20 -7.22 -12.55
C HIS A 320 13.06 -6.80 -11.36
N TYR A 321 13.72 -7.77 -10.70
CA TYR A 321 14.70 -7.48 -9.66
C TYR A 321 16.02 -7.03 -10.30
N SER A 322 16.67 -6.00 -9.75
CA SER A 322 17.94 -5.55 -10.32
C SER A 322 19.06 -6.57 -10.04
N PRO A 323 20.12 -6.65 -10.88
CA PRO A 323 21.24 -7.56 -10.63
C PRO A 323 21.88 -7.39 -9.25
N ASP A 324 22.00 -6.15 -8.77
CA ASP A 324 22.54 -5.85 -7.44
C ASP A 324 21.60 -6.33 -6.31
N GLU A 325 20.29 -6.10 -6.45
CA GLU A 325 19.27 -6.59 -5.52
C GLU A 325 19.29 -8.13 -5.45
N VAL A 326 19.35 -8.80 -6.60
CA VAL A 326 19.49 -10.26 -6.69
C VAL A 326 20.77 -10.73 -5.99
N ARG A 327 21.91 -10.07 -6.23
CA ARG A 327 23.20 -10.40 -5.58
C ARG A 327 23.07 -10.31 -4.06
N GLN A 328 22.52 -9.20 -3.55
CA GLN A 328 22.38 -8.98 -2.12
C GLN A 328 21.48 -10.04 -1.46
N LEU A 329 20.27 -10.25 -2.00
CA LEU A 329 19.29 -11.18 -1.43
C LEU A 329 19.78 -12.64 -1.50
N LYS A 330 20.39 -13.06 -2.61
CA LYS A 330 21.03 -14.40 -2.70
C LYS A 330 22.21 -14.55 -1.75
N GLY A 331 22.94 -13.48 -1.46
CA GLY A 331 24.00 -13.47 -0.45
C GLY A 331 23.50 -13.86 0.95
N TYR A 332 22.25 -13.53 1.28
CA TYR A 332 21.56 -13.97 2.50
C TYR A 332 20.81 -15.31 2.34
N ARG A 333 21.09 -16.05 1.25
CA ARG A 333 20.50 -17.36 0.93
C ARG A 333 18.99 -17.33 0.71
N TYR A 334 18.44 -16.17 0.34
CA TYR A 334 17.05 -16.06 -0.06
C TYR A 334 16.83 -16.48 -1.52
N LYS A 335 15.64 -17.02 -1.78
CA LYS A 335 15.14 -17.25 -3.14
C LYS A 335 14.59 -15.94 -3.68
N ILE A 336 14.88 -15.66 -4.95
CA ILE A 336 14.22 -14.58 -5.68
C ILE A 336 12.92 -15.13 -6.26
N PRO A 337 11.80 -14.39 -6.16
CA PRO A 337 10.58 -14.75 -6.88
C PRO A 337 10.88 -15.02 -8.35
N TYR A 338 10.44 -16.18 -8.84
CA TYR A 338 10.55 -16.53 -10.24
C TYR A 338 9.17 -16.36 -10.88
N ASN A 339 8.97 -15.21 -11.51
CA ASN A 339 7.72 -14.87 -12.18
C ASN A 339 7.72 -15.49 -13.58
N VAL A 340 6.98 -16.59 -13.75
CA VAL A 340 6.64 -17.11 -15.09
C VAL A 340 5.71 -16.13 -15.83
N GLU A 341 5.11 -15.18 -15.11
CA GLU A 341 4.15 -14.24 -15.68
C GLU A 341 4.21 -12.88 -14.99
N MET A 342 4.80 -11.91 -15.69
CA MET A 342 4.92 -10.53 -15.21
C MET A 342 3.58 -9.83 -15.34
N SER A 343 3.26 -8.90 -14.45
CA SER A 343 1.99 -8.17 -14.53
C SER A 343 2.16 -6.69 -14.24
N TYR A 344 1.34 -5.88 -14.88
CA TYR A 344 1.14 -4.47 -14.57
C TYR A 344 -0.34 -4.19 -14.38
N ASP A 345 -0.66 -3.04 -13.82
CA ASP A 345 -2.04 -2.62 -13.60
C ASP A 345 -2.30 -1.31 -14.35
N LEU A 346 -3.38 -1.25 -15.13
CA LEU A 346 -3.90 -0.04 -15.75
C LEU A 346 -5.08 0.47 -14.92
N PHE A 347 -4.85 1.52 -14.13
CA PHE A 347 -5.89 2.11 -13.29
C PHE A 347 -6.70 3.14 -14.07
N LYS A 348 -8.03 3.05 -13.99
CA LYS A 348 -8.97 4.08 -14.45
C LYS A 348 -9.65 4.69 -13.23
N TRP A 349 -9.42 5.97 -12.97
CA TRP A 349 -9.91 6.66 -11.78
C TRP A 349 -10.16 8.13 -12.07
N LYS A 350 -11.37 8.62 -11.76
CA LYS A 350 -11.80 10.02 -12.02
C LYS A 350 -11.57 10.47 -13.46
N GLY A 351 -11.86 9.61 -14.43
CA GLY A 351 -11.61 9.89 -15.85
C GLY A 351 -10.13 9.87 -16.25
N VAL A 352 -9.21 9.52 -15.33
CA VAL A 352 -7.75 9.49 -15.57
C VAL A 352 -7.25 8.04 -15.66
N ARG A 353 -6.28 7.79 -16.54
CA ARG A 353 -5.64 6.48 -16.76
C ARG A 353 -4.16 6.52 -16.37
N PHE A 354 -3.70 5.59 -15.53
CA PHE A 354 -2.30 5.52 -15.12
C PHE A 354 -1.79 4.12 -14.79
N SER A 355 -0.47 3.96 -14.78
CA SER A 355 0.21 2.74 -14.33
C SER A 355 1.44 3.05 -13.47
N CYS A 356 1.94 2.05 -12.75
CA CYS A 356 2.99 2.21 -11.74
C CYS A 356 4.12 1.17 -11.92
N PHE A 357 5.33 1.68 -12.06
CA PHE A 357 6.57 0.92 -12.19
C PHE A 357 7.36 0.94 -10.88
N ASN A 358 8.10 -0.15 -10.63
CA ASN A 358 8.97 -0.29 -9.47
C ASN A 358 10.43 -0.37 -9.93
N CYS A 359 11.11 0.78 -9.93
CA CYS A 359 12.54 0.92 -10.18
C CYS A 359 13.02 0.23 -11.45
N PHE A 360 13.81 -0.84 -11.34
CA PHE A 360 14.46 -1.54 -12.45
C PHE A 360 13.49 -2.05 -13.53
N GLU A 361 12.20 -2.16 -13.24
CA GLU A 361 11.17 -2.41 -14.26
C GLU A 361 11.17 -1.36 -15.38
N LEU A 362 11.59 -0.14 -15.10
CA LEU A 362 11.72 0.91 -16.10
C LEU A 362 12.77 0.61 -17.15
N ALA A 363 13.76 -0.24 -16.87
CA ALA A 363 14.79 -0.62 -17.84
C ALA A 363 14.20 -1.41 -19.01
N ASP A 364 13.05 -2.07 -18.81
CA ASP A 364 12.34 -2.83 -19.84
C ASP A 364 11.56 -1.90 -20.78
N ILE A 365 12.06 -1.75 -22.01
CA ILE A 365 11.45 -0.87 -23.00
C ILE A 365 10.15 -1.43 -23.55
N GLN A 366 10.03 -2.76 -23.64
CA GLN A 366 8.85 -3.41 -24.19
C GLN A 366 7.66 -3.17 -23.25
N HIS A 367 7.86 -3.38 -21.95
CA HIS A 367 6.81 -3.18 -20.96
C HIS A 367 6.32 -1.73 -20.88
N ARG A 368 7.22 -0.75 -20.85
CA ARG A 368 6.80 0.66 -20.82
C ARG A 368 6.17 1.12 -22.14
N SER A 369 6.60 0.57 -23.28
CA SER A 369 6.02 0.90 -24.59
C SER A 369 4.56 0.47 -24.74
N TYR A 370 4.13 -0.58 -24.05
CA TYR A 370 2.74 -1.04 -24.06
C TYR A 370 1.76 0.07 -23.68
N PHE A 371 2.14 0.92 -22.72
CA PHE A 371 1.32 2.00 -22.20
C PHE A 371 1.23 3.23 -23.12
N ARG A 372 1.94 3.26 -24.26
CA ARG A 372 1.79 4.33 -25.26
C ARG A 372 0.31 4.50 -25.61
N SER A 373 -0.12 5.77 -25.62
CA SER A 373 -1.50 6.24 -25.84
C SER A 373 -2.57 5.74 -24.87
N LYS A 374 -2.24 4.90 -23.89
CA LYS A 374 -3.21 4.28 -22.96
C LYS A 374 -3.29 4.96 -21.60
N VAL A 375 -2.31 5.80 -21.27
CA VAL A 375 -2.18 6.45 -19.96
C VAL A 375 -1.94 7.95 -20.08
N ASP A 376 -2.48 8.70 -19.13
CA ASP A 376 -2.19 10.12 -18.97
C ASP A 376 -0.90 10.34 -18.20
N PHE A 377 -0.60 9.42 -17.27
CA PHE A 377 0.66 9.43 -16.55
C PHE A 377 1.17 8.04 -16.16
N LEU A 378 2.49 7.93 -16.01
CA LEU A 378 3.16 6.80 -15.38
C LEU A 378 3.85 7.24 -14.10
N THR A 379 3.92 6.34 -13.12
CA THR A 379 4.70 6.57 -11.90
C THR A 379 5.83 5.57 -11.77
N ALA A 380 6.89 5.99 -11.09
CA ALA A 380 8.00 5.15 -10.71
C ALA A 380 8.39 5.39 -9.25
N SER A 381 8.33 4.32 -8.46
CA SER A 381 8.95 4.27 -7.14
C SER A 381 10.35 3.70 -7.30
N GLU A 382 11.37 4.45 -6.90
CA GLU A 382 12.78 4.12 -7.15
C GLU A 382 13.60 4.11 -5.86
N TYR A 383 14.60 3.25 -5.85
CA TYR A 383 15.73 3.31 -4.93
C TYR A 383 16.99 3.08 -5.77
N ASN A 384 17.35 4.10 -6.55
CA ASN A 384 18.39 3.97 -7.58
C ASN A 384 19.47 5.04 -7.46
N ARG A 385 20.73 4.60 -7.58
CA ARG A 385 21.93 5.44 -7.51
C ARG A 385 22.42 5.91 -8.88
N ASP A 386 22.09 5.18 -9.94
CA ASP A 386 22.49 5.52 -11.30
C ASP A 386 21.51 6.57 -11.87
N ILE A 387 21.65 7.79 -11.37
CA ILE A 387 20.78 8.91 -11.72
C ILE A 387 20.84 9.23 -13.22
N PRO A 388 22.01 9.30 -13.89
CA PRO A 388 22.04 9.60 -15.33
C PRO A 388 21.28 8.56 -16.17
N TYR A 389 21.44 7.27 -15.87
CA TYR A 389 20.74 6.20 -16.61
C TYR A 389 19.22 6.33 -16.49
N PHE A 390 18.70 6.44 -15.27
CA PHE A 390 17.25 6.57 -15.05
C PHE A 390 16.71 7.92 -15.53
N SER A 391 17.50 8.98 -15.41
CA SER A 391 17.13 10.29 -15.97
C SER A 391 16.92 10.20 -17.49
N ASN A 392 17.78 9.46 -18.20
CA ASN A 392 17.60 9.23 -19.65
C ASN A 392 16.35 8.40 -19.95
N ILE A 393 16.06 7.38 -19.14
CA ILE A 393 14.84 6.57 -19.30
C ILE A 393 13.60 7.44 -19.16
N VAL A 394 13.51 8.26 -18.11
CA VAL A 394 12.32 9.07 -17.86
C VAL A 394 12.10 10.12 -18.95
N GLU A 395 13.18 10.69 -19.51
CA GLU A 395 13.06 11.58 -20.67
C GLU A 395 12.55 10.86 -21.92
N SER A 396 13.04 9.65 -22.17
CA SER A 396 12.52 8.77 -23.23
C SER A 396 11.06 8.41 -22.99
N VAL A 397 10.69 7.95 -21.79
CA VAL A 397 9.32 7.53 -21.47
C VAL A 397 8.34 8.67 -21.65
N ALA A 398 8.67 9.87 -21.14
CA ALA A 398 7.82 11.04 -21.31
C ALA A 398 7.51 11.27 -22.80
N ARG A 399 8.47 11.10 -23.71
CA ARG A 399 8.30 11.32 -25.16
C ARG A 399 7.70 10.13 -25.93
N ASP A 400 8.13 8.92 -25.62
CA ASP A 400 7.81 7.71 -26.40
C ASP A 400 6.48 7.09 -25.98
N VAL A 401 6.10 7.20 -24.70
CA VAL A 401 4.74 6.89 -24.22
C VAL A 401 3.83 8.10 -24.43
N HIS A 402 4.42 9.31 -24.44
CA HIS A 402 3.75 10.60 -24.59
C HIS A 402 2.77 10.89 -23.44
N CYS A 403 3.25 10.79 -22.21
CA CYS A 403 2.47 10.99 -20.99
C CYS A 403 3.26 11.80 -19.95
N TYR A 404 2.61 12.26 -18.89
CA TYR A 404 3.35 12.76 -17.73
C TYR A 404 4.07 11.60 -17.04
N PHE A 405 5.29 11.83 -16.55
CA PHE A 405 6.06 10.82 -15.83
C PHE A 405 6.42 11.33 -14.44
N ILE A 406 6.11 10.54 -13.42
CA ILE A 406 6.31 10.92 -12.01
C ILE A 406 7.26 9.93 -11.35
N GLN A 407 8.41 10.42 -10.91
CA GLN A 407 9.48 9.63 -10.32
C GLN A 407 9.69 10.05 -8.87
N SER A 408 9.66 9.11 -7.93
CA SER A 408 10.07 9.33 -6.53
C SER A 408 11.24 8.40 -6.22
N ASN A 409 12.35 9.00 -5.81
CA ASN A 409 13.59 8.30 -5.47
C ASN A 409 14.06 8.75 -4.07
N SER A 410 14.99 8.00 -3.48
CA SER A 410 15.56 8.37 -2.18
C SER A 410 16.27 9.73 -2.24
N SER A 411 16.05 10.56 -1.22
CA SER A 411 16.56 11.94 -1.18
C SER A 411 18.08 12.07 -1.08
N ASP A 412 18.80 10.99 -0.77
CA ASP A 412 20.26 10.95 -0.79
C ASP A 412 20.86 10.68 -2.17
N PHE A 413 20.07 10.17 -3.13
CA PHE A 413 20.46 10.05 -4.54
C PHE A 413 19.84 11.14 -5.41
N GLY A 414 18.58 11.52 -5.13
CA GLY A 414 17.87 12.58 -5.83
C GLY A 414 17.18 12.14 -7.11
N ASP A 415 16.92 13.12 -7.99
CA ASP A 415 16.19 13.00 -9.26
C ASP A 415 14.71 12.63 -9.12
N SER A 416 14.11 12.92 -7.97
CA SER A 416 12.65 12.85 -7.83
C SER A 416 12.02 13.98 -8.64
N ARG A 417 11.09 13.67 -9.54
CA ARG A 417 10.59 14.65 -10.51
C ARG A 417 9.21 14.34 -11.07
N ILE A 418 8.60 15.39 -11.64
CA ILE A 418 7.40 15.32 -12.46
C ILE A 418 7.79 15.88 -13.82
N THR A 419 7.77 15.04 -14.85
CA THR A 419 8.20 15.38 -16.21
C THR A 419 7.02 15.31 -17.17
N ARG A 420 6.98 16.18 -18.19
CA ARG A 420 5.97 16.24 -19.24
C ARG A 420 6.62 16.14 -20.64
N PRO A 421 5.89 15.70 -21.68
CA PRO A 421 6.42 15.57 -23.05
C PRO A 421 6.64 16.92 -23.73
N SER A 422 7.53 17.76 -23.22
CA SER A 422 7.75 19.12 -23.73
C SER A 422 9.24 19.43 -23.98
N ARG A 423 9.56 20.70 -24.23
CA ARG A 423 10.93 21.17 -24.50
C ARG A 423 11.81 21.03 -23.25
N THR A 424 13.12 20.87 -23.46
CA THR A 424 14.10 20.59 -22.39
C THR A 424 14.00 21.49 -21.17
N TYR A 425 13.76 22.79 -21.37
CA TYR A 425 13.73 23.79 -20.31
C TYR A 425 12.37 23.88 -19.59
N GLU A 426 11.33 23.20 -20.08
CA GLU A 426 9.99 23.18 -19.47
C GLU A 426 9.47 21.78 -19.13
N LYS A 427 10.25 20.73 -19.46
CA LYS A 427 9.81 19.35 -19.29
C LYS A 427 9.65 18.97 -17.84
N ASP A 428 10.50 19.47 -16.95
CA ASP A 428 10.47 19.13 -15.53
C ASP A 428 9.61 20.17 -14.78
N ILE A 429 8.37 19.78 -14.42
CA ILE A 429 7.45 20.59 -13.61
C ILE A 429 7.98 20.69 -12.17
N VAL A 430 8.53 19.58 -11.67
CA VAL A 430 9.23 19.47 -10.40
C VAL A 430 10.49 18.65 -10.65
N LYS A 431 11.62 19.06 -10.08
CA LYS A 431 12.85 18.25 -10.04
C LYS A 431 13.62 18.51 -8.76
N LEU A 432 13.89 17.45 -8.00
CA LEU A 432 14.56 17.51 -6.71
C LEU A 432 15.88 16.76 -6.80
N LYS A 433 16.97 17.44 -6.43
CA LYS A 433 18.31 16.83 -6.36
C LYS A 433 18.56 16.07 -5.05
N GLY A 434 17.76 16.30 -4.02
CA GLY A 434 17.91 15.65 -2.71
C GLY A 434 17.64 16.59 -1.54
N GLY A 435 17.94 16.12 -0.33
CA GLY A 435 17.79 16.91 0.90
C GLY A 435 17.80 16.08 2.18
N ILE A 436 18.10 16.75 3.31
CA ILE A 436 18.07 16.14 4.65
C ILE A 436 16.64 16.08 5.21
N ASN A 437 15.85 17.11 4.95
CA ASN A 437 14.49 17.21 5.45
C ASN A 437 13.54 16.36 4.60
N ASP A 438 12.74 15.54 5.27
CA ASP A 438 11.63 14.82 4.63
C ASP A 438 10.59 15.85 4.15
N GLN A 439 10.26 15.83 2.86
CA GLN A 439 9.34 16.80 2.26
C GLN A 439 8.52 16.18 1.13
N VAL A 440 7.44 16.88 0.74
CA VAL A 440 6.63 16.57 -0.44
C VAL A 440 6.56 17.79 -1.34
N VAL A 441 7.00 17.65 -2.57
CA VAL A 441 6.91 18.76 -3.54
C VAL A 441 5.77 18.46 -4.50
N VAL A 442 4.87 19.42 -4.65
CA VAL A 442 3.66 19.27 -5.45
C VAL A 442 3.82 20.00 -6.78
N GLY A 443 3.61 19.30 -7.87
CA GLY A 443 3.38 19.87 -9.21
C GLY A 443 1.95 19.62 -9.65
N GLU A 444 1.48 20.39 -10.63
CA GLU A 444 0.18 20.17 -11.25
C GLU A 444 0.36 19.64 -12.68
N ILE A 445 -0.44 18.63 -13.04
CA ILE A 445 -0.50 18.09 -14.39
C ILE A 445 -1.87 18.40 -15.00
N ASN A 446 -1.88 18.91 -16.23
CA ASN A 446 -3.10 19.20 -16.97
C ASN A 446 -3.37 18.07 -17.97
N ILE A 447 -4.33 17.22 -17.63
CA ILE A 447 -4.67 16.00 -18.37
C ILE A 447 -5.51 16.33 -19.59
N LYS A 448 -6.48 17.25 -19.43
CA LYS A 448 -7.29 17.72 -20.54
C LYS A 448 -6.44 18.33 -21.64
N GLN A 449 -5.53 19.24 -21.29
CA GLN A 449 -4.64 19.87 -22.26
C GLN A 449 -3.75 18.83 -22.98
N LEU A 450 -3.27 17.81 -22.25
CA LEU A 450 -2.50 16.72 -22.86
C LEU A 450 -3.34 15.93 -23.89
N ARG A 451 -4.58 15.57 -23.53
CA ARG A 451 -5.48 14.81 -24.42
C ARG A 451 -5.91 15.62 -25.64
N GLU A 452 -6.27 16.89 -25.44
CA GLU A 452 -6.60 17.82 -26.53
C GLU A 452 -5.41 17.97 -27.50
N PHE A 453 -4.18 18.02 -27.00
CA PHE A 453 -2.98 18.01 -27.84
C PHE A 453 -2.81 16.67 -28.59
N GLN A 454 -2.94 15.54 -27.89
CA GLN A 454 -2.79 14.21 -28.46
C GLN A 454 -3.85 13.89 -29.54
N TYR A 455 -5.04 14.49 -29.43
CA TYR A 455 -6.11 14.35 -30.42
C TYR A 455 -5.78 15.01 -31.76
N LYS A 456 -5.03 16.13 -31.74
CA LYS A 456 -4.64 16.89 -32.95
C LYS A 456 -3.77 16.06 -33.90
N GLU A 457 -3.84 16.35 -35.19
CA GLU A 457 -2.87 15.90 -36.19
C GLU A 457 -1.53 16.64 -36.11
N TYR A 458 -0.48 16.05 -36.69
CA TYR A 458 0.89 16.57 -36.63
C TYR A 458 0.97 18.07 -36.99
N GLU A 459 0.28 18.49 -38.06
CA GLU A 459 0.28 19.89 -38.50
C GLU A 459 -0.18 20.84 -37.39
N LEU A 460 -1.29 20.51 -36.71
CA LEU A 460 -1.81 21.33 -35.61
C LEU A 460 -1.01 21.16 -34.31
N GLN A 461 -0.40 19.98 -34.07
CA GLN A 461 0.52 19.79 -32.96
C GLN A 461 1.82 20.59 -33.14
N LYS A 462 2.23 20.83 -34.38
CA LYS A 462 3.47 21.55 -34.70
C LYS A 462 3.36 23.03 -34.35
N ASP A 463 2.17 23.60 -34.52
CA ASP A 463 1.84 24.99 -34.17
C ASP A 463 1.63 25.17 -32.66
N ASP A 464 1.22 24.10 -31.96
CA ASP A 464 1.03 24.08 -30.52
C ASP A 464 2.38 23.92 -29.78
N GLN A 465 2.71 24.88 -28.92
CA GLN A 465 3.99 24.90 -28.21
C GLN A 465 3.95 24.21 -26.83
N SER A 466 2.78 23.74 -26.38
CA SER A 466 2.60 23.16 -25.05
C SER A 466 3.33 21.82 -24.86
N PHE A 467 3.31 20.98 -25.89
CA PHE A 467 3.97 19.68 -25.90
C PHE A 467 4.74 19.49 -27.21
N LYS A 468 5.65 18.52 -27.20
CA LYS A 468 6.34 18.08 -28.41
C LYS A 468 5.45 17.05 -29.13
N PRO A 469 5.49 16.94 -30.48
CA PRO A 469 4.59 16.05 -31.22
C PRO A 469 4.55 14.60 -30.73
N THR A 470 3.41 13.95 -30.93
CA THR A 470 3.20 12.54 -30.58
C THR A 470 4.16 11.62 -31.36
N PRO A 471 4.65 10.53 -30.74
CA PRO A 471 5.59 9.61 -31.39
C PRO A 471 4.93 8.78 -32.50
N PRO A 472 5.71 8.11 -33.35
CA PRO A 472 5.19 7.14 -34.30
C PRO A 472 4.35 6.06 -33.61
N ASN A 473 3.32 5.57 -34.30
CA ASN A 473 2.39 4.55 -33.80
C ASN A 473 1.68 4.94 -32.50
N PHE A 474 1.50 6.23 -32.23
CA PHE A 474 0.60 6.71 -31.19
C PHE A 474 -0.85 6.48 -31.63
N ASP A 475 -1.61 5.67 -30.89
CA ASP A 475 -2.98 5.32 -31.28
C ASP A 475 -3.97 6.38 -30.76
N LYS A 476 -4.50 7.18 -31.68
CA LYS A 476 -5.49 8.22 -31.36
C LYS A 476 -6.88 7.66 -31.04
N LYS A 477 -7.19 6.44 -31.46
CA LYS A 477 -8.47 5.80 -31.12
C LYS A 477 -8.60 5.59 -29.61
N GLU A 478 -7.49 5.38 -28.92
CA GLU A 478 -7.48 5.33 -27.45
C GLU A 478 -7.91 6.67 -26.84
N ILE A 479 -7.50 7.79 -27.44
CA ILE A 479 -7.87 9.14 -26.99
C ILE A 479 -9.34 9.41 -27.31
N GLU A 480 -9.80 9.07 -28.51
CA GLU A 480 -11.22 9.16 -28.90
C GLU A 480 -12.12 8.38 -27.95
N LYS A 481 -11.74 7.14 -27.61
CA LYS A 481 -12.47 6.30 -26.67
C LYS A 481 -12.61 6.99 -25.31
N VAL A 482 -11.50 7.51 -24.78
CA VAL A 482 -11.52 8.25 -23.50
C VAL A 482 -12.43 9.47 -23.57
N LEU A 483 -12.31 10.28 -24.63
CA LEU A 483 -13.10 11.51 -24.81
C LEU A 483 -14.60 11.22 -25.06
N SER A 484 -14.94 10.02 -25.52
CA SER A 484 -16.34 9.56 -25.66
C SER A 484 -16.92 8.96 -24.38
N GLU A 485 -16.06 8.50 -23.46
CA GLU A 485 -16.43 7.93 -22.15
C GLU A 485 -16.61 9.02 -21.08
N SER A 486 -16.10 10.23 -21.34
CA SER A 486 -16.13 11.41 -20.45
C SER A 486 -17.22 12.41 -20.86
#